data_AF-A0A926G542-F1
#
_entry.id   AF-A0A926G542-F1
#
_cell.length_a   1.000
_cell.length_b   1.000
_cell.length_c   1.000
_cell.angle_alpha   90.00
_cell.angle_beta   90.00
_cell.angle_gamma   90.00
#
_symmetry.space_group_name_H-M   'P 1'
#
loop_
_entity.id
_entity.type
_entity.pdbx_description
1 polymer ?
#
loop_
_entity_poly.entity_id
_entity_poly.type
_entity_poly.pdbx_seq_one_letter_code
_entity_poly.pdbx_strand_id
1 'polypeptide(L)'
;MIRLAVPAILLLAGLTAADAAQHRPDPAMAKIEKQLKGLTPGAPLRCLRRDQANQILTADGVILYVAGKSRAWRNDVVGHCNGLARGDVVVTRSISGQLCDGDIVQTRAPTGGMFTGSCSLGKFTPYSK
;
A
#
# COMPACT_ATOMS: atom_id res chain seq x y z
N MET A 1 -15.70 52.30 -53.75
CA MET A 1 -16.81 51.64 -53.03
C MET A 1 -16.29 50.29 -52.55
N ILE A 2 -16.18 49.87 -51.29
CA ILE A 2 -16.36 50.41 -49.94
C ILE A 2 -15.28 49.68 -49.12
N ARG A 3 -14.48 50.41 -48.33
CA ARG A 3 -13.56 49.84 -47.33
C ARG A 3 -14.39 49.47 -46.11
N LEU A 4 -14.33 48.22 -45.64
CA LEU A 4 -14.96 47.79 -44.39
C LEU A 4 -13.91 47.21 -43.44
N ALA A 5 -13.95 47.75 -42.23
CA ALA A 5 -12.99 47.65 -41.16
C ALA A 5 -13.10 46.34 -40.36
N VAL A 6 -11.97 46.00 -39.74
CA VAL A 6 -11.75 44.94 -38.74
C VAL A 6 -12.69 45.08 -37.54
N PRO A 7 -13.10 43.96 -36.93
CA PRO A 7 -13.00 43.86 -35.48
C PRO A 7 -12.16 42.66 -35.05
N ALA A 8 -11.20 42.94 -34.17
CA ALA A 8 -10.37 41.97 -33.49
C ALA A 8 -11.23 41.17 -32.51
N ILE A 9 -11.24 39.85 -32.65
CA ILE A 9 -11.85 38.93 -31.69
C ILE A 9 -10.72 38.34 -30.85
N LEU A 10 -10.55 38.91 -29.66
CA LEU A 10 -9.83 38.33 -28.52
C LEU A 10 -10.69 37.20 -27.94
N LEU A 11 -10.23 35.95 -27.98
CA LEU A 11 -10.82 34.85 -27.20
C LEU A 11 -9.72 33.93 -26.64
N LEU A 12 -9.35 34.30 -25.41
CA LEU A 12 -8.96 33.49 -24.25
C LEU A 12 -8.11 32.22 -24.48
N ALA A 13 -6.87 32.32 -24.00
CA ALA A 13 -6.03 31.19 -23.60
C ALA A 13 -6.75 30.32 -22.55
N GLY A 14 -7.24 29.15 -22.97
CA GLY A 14 -7.62 28.09 -22.06
C GLY A 14 -6.37 27.37 -21.56
N LEU A 15 -5.78 27.83 -20.45
CA LEU A 15 -4.90 26.98 -19.65
C LEU A 15 -5.75 25.87 -19.05
N THR A 16 -5.79 24.71 -19.69
CA THR A 16 -6.17 23.48 -19.01
C THR A 16 -5.07 23.17 -18.00
N ALA A 17 -5.21 23.69 -16.78
CA ALA A 17 -4.53 23.13 -15.62
C ALA A 17 -5.11 21.72 -15.44
N ALA A 18 -4.54 20.75 -16.15
CA ALA A 18 -4.78 19.35 -15.88
C ALA A 18 -4.34 19.12 -14.42
N ASP A 19 -5.30 18.80 -13.57
CA ASP A 19 -5.13 18.39 -12.19
C ASP A 19 -3.99 17.37 -12.10
N ALA A 20 -2.79 17.85 -11.79
CA ALA A 20 -1.79 17.01 -11.16
C ALA A 20 -2.37 16.67 -9.79
N ALA A 21 -3.17 15.59 -9.75
CA ALA A 21 -3.63 14.97 -8.52
C ALA A 21 -2.40 14.84 -7.63
N GLN A 22 -2.34 15.71 -6.61
CA GLN A 22 -1.20 15.79 -5.72
C GLN A 22 -1.10 14.43 -5.05
N HIS A 23 -0.12 13.64 -5.48
CA HIS A 23 0.24 12.36 -4.86
C HIS A 23 0.76 12.70 -3.47
N ARG A 24 -0.17 12.88 -2.52
CA ARG A 24 0.18 13.10 -1.11
C ARG A 24 0.94 11.86 -0.68
N PRO A 25 2.17 12.00 -0.19
CA PRO A 25 2.95 10.85 0.24
C PRO A 25 2.19 10.13 1.36
N ASP A 26 1.93 8.83 1.17
CA ASP A 26 1.28 8.02 2.20
C ASP A 26 2.26 7.87 3.39
N PRO A 27 1.95 8.46 4.56
CA PRO A 27 2.83 8.37 5.73
C PRO A 27 3.05 6.92 6.20
N ALA A 28 2.11 6.01 5.91
CA ALA A 28 2.24 4.59 6.23
C ALA A 28 3.28 3.93 5.32
N MET A 29 3.24 4.19 4.01
CA MET A 29 4.28 3.74 3.08
C MET A 29 5.66 4.29 3.43
N ALA A 30 5.76 5.58 3.78
CA ALA A 30 7.03 6.17 4.21
C ALA A 30 7.63 5.47 5.44
N LYS A 31 6.78 4.99 6.37
CA LYS A 31 7.22 4.20 7.52
C LYS A 31 7.76 2.82 7.11
N ILE A 32 7.11 2.16 6.15
CA ILE A 32 7.58 0.88 5.58
C ILE A 32 8.93 1.07 4.89
N GLU A 33 9.07 2.08 4.04
CA GLU A 33 10.32 2.38 3.34
C GLU A 33 11.47 2.69 4.31
N LYS A 34 11.18 3.45 5.36
CA LYS A 34 12.14 3.72 6.44
C LYS A 34 12.59 2.42 7.13
N GLN A 35 11.67 1.49 7.37
CA GLN A 35 11.98 0.18 7.97
C GLN A 35 12.83 -0.70 7.05
N LEU A 36 12.64 -0.58 5.73
CA LEU A 36 13.39 -1.32 4.71
C LEU A 36 14.73 -0.69 4.33
N LYS A 37 15.00 0.55 4.78
CA LYS A 37 16.21 1.29 4.41
C LYS A 37 17.48 0.53 4.81
N GLY A 38 18.31 0.23 3.83
CA GLY A 38 19.57 -0.52 4.02
C GLY A 38 19.39 -2.04 4.13
N LEU A 39 18.18 -2.55 3.88
CA LEU A 39 17.93 -3.98 3.66
C LEU A 39 17.85 -4.26 2.15
N THR A 40 18.30 -5.44 1.75
CA THR A 40 18.29 -5.90 0.37
C THR A 40 17.16 -6.91 0.17
N PRO A 41 16.35 -6.80 -0.90
CA PRO A 41 15.32 -7.77 -1.21
C PRO A 41 15.94 -9.10 -1.70
N GLY A 42 15.39 -10.22 -1.23
CA GLY A 42 15.71 -11.56 -1.70
C GLY A 42 14.61 -12.17 -2.57
N ALA A 43 14.77 -13.45 -2.90
CA ALA A 43 13.79 -14.18 -3.70
C ALA A 43 12.44 -14.31 -2.95
N PRO A 44 11.29 -14.06 -3.61
CA PRO A 44 9.98 -14.18 -2.98
C PRO A 44 9.68 -15.59 -2.47
N LEU A 45 9.18 -15.68 -1.25
CA LEU A 45 8.74 -16.90 -0.58
C LEU A 45 7.22 -17.05 -0.69
N ARG A 46 6.77 -18.29 -0.78
CA ARG A 46 5.34 -18.65 -0.79
C ARG A 46 4.70 -18.50 0.59
N CYS A 47 5.41 -18.92 1.64
CA CYS A 47 4.89 -18.93 3.00
C CYS A 47 5.90 -18.33 3.99
N LEU A 48 5.36 -17.65 5.00
CA LEU A 48 6.07 -17.08 6.15
C LEU A 48 5.56 -17.77 7.42
N ARG A 49 6.45 -18.14 8.33
CA ARG A 49 5.98 -18.61 9.65
C ARG A 49 5.56 -17.41 10.49
N ARG A 50 4.37 -17.46 11.10
CA ARG A 50 3.79 -16.31 11.82
C ARG A 50 4.66 -15.85 13.00
N ASP A 51 5.32 -16.77 13.67
CA ASP A 51 6.16 -16.51 14.84
C ASP A 51 7.50 -15.82 14.50
N GLN A 52 7.85 -15.72 13.22
CA GLN A 52 9.07 -15.01 12.79
C GLN A 52 8.92 -13.49 12.84
N ALA A 53 7.69 -12.97 12.82
CA ALA A 53 7.42 -11.53 12.86
C ALA A 53 6.99 -11.11 14.27
N ASN A 54 7.60 -10.05 14.79
CA ASN A 54 7.25 -9.44 16.07
C ASN A 54 6.43 -8.16 15.92
N GLN A 55 6.42 -7.55 14.74
CA GLN A 55 5.68 -6.34 14.45
C GLN A 55 5.11 -6.41 13.03
N ILE A 56 3.92 -5.84 12.86
CA ILE A 56 3.27 -5.67 11.56
C ILE A 56 3.11 -4.17 11.30
N LEU A 57 3.54 -3.73 10.12
CA LEU A 57 3.23 -2.40 9.59
C LEU A 57 2.35 -2.58 8.35
N THR A 58 1.35 -1.74 8.19
CA THR A 58 0.45 -1.78 7.05
C THR A 58 0.46 -0.43 6.34
N ALA A 59 0.25 -0.48 5.04
CA ALA A 59 0.00 0.67 4.20
C ALA A 59 -0.91 0.23 3.04
N ASP A 60 -1.30 1.15 2.15
CA ASP A 60 -2.18 0.78 1.05
C ASP A 60 -1.56 -0.34 0.19
N GLY A 61 -2.26 -1.48 0.10
CA GLY A 61 -1.80 -2.66 -0.65
C GLY A 61 -0.59 -3.41 -0.07
N VAL A 62 -0.02 -3.02 1.08
CA VAL A 62 1.22 -3.60 1.61
C VAL A 62 1.10 -3.98 3.08
N ILE A 63 1.55 -5.19 3.41
CA ILE A 63 1.76 -5.64 4.79
C ILE A 63 3.24 -5.97 4.96
N LEU A 64 3.91 -5.27 5.86
CA LEU A 64 5.30 -5.53 6.23
C LEU A 64 5.36 -6.28 7.56
N TYR A 65 5.91 -7.49 7.52
CA TYR A 65 6.19 -8.33 8.66
C TYR A 65 7.62 -8.10 9.12
N VAL A 66 7.81 -7.50 10.29
CA VAL A 66 9.11 -7.13 10.82
C VAL A 66 9.55 -8.19 11.83
N ALA A 67 10.78 -8.71 11.70
CA ALA A 67 11.43 -9.54 12.74
C ALA A 67 12.38 -8.71 13.62
N GLY A 68 12.89 -7.60 13.09
CA GLY A 68 13.84 -6.73 13.78
C GLY A 68 14.47 -5.72 12.83
N LYS A 69 15.61 -5.16 13.22
CA LYS A 69 16.31 -4.12 12.44
C LYS A 69 16.98 -4.63 11.15
N SER A 70 17.25 -5.93 11.06
CA SER A 70 18.00 -6.54 9.95
C SER A 70 17.18 -7.53 9.12
N ARG A 71 15.89 -7.71 9.44
CA ARG A 71 15.04 -8.67 8.74
C ARG A 71 13.57 -8.26 8.76
N ALA A 72 12.96 -8.24 7.59
CA ALA A 72 11.54 -8.05 7.38
C ALA A 72 11.06 -8.85 6.16
N TRP A 73 9.75 -9.02 6.00
CA TRP A 73 9.13 -9.59 4.81
C TRP A 73 8.03 -8.65 4.34
N ARG A 74 8.13 -8.20 3.09
CA ARG A 74 7.09 -7.41 2.44
C ARG A 74 6.12 -8.36 1.75
N ASN A 75 4.83 -8.21 2.03
CA ASN A 75 3.75 -8.88 1.33
C ASN A 75 2.93 -7.81 0.61
N ASP A 76 2.92 -7.85 -0.72
CA ASP A 76 2.01 -7.06 -1.53
C ASP A 76 0.72 -7.87 -1.71
N VAL A 77 -0.40 -7.38 -1.16
CA VAL A 77 -1.64 -8.14 -1.13
C VAL A 77 -2.32 -8.19 -2.50
N VAL A 78 -3.07 -9.25 -2.76
CA VAL A 78 -3.88 -9.40 -3.97
C VAL A 78 -5.33 -9.02 -3.66
N GLY A 79 -5.90 -8.15 -4.48
CA GLY A 79 -7.19 -7.51 -4.23
C GLY A 79 -7.04 -6.23 -3.43
N HIS A 80 -8.12 -5.78 -2.77
CA HIS A 80 -8.11 -4.51 -2.06
C HIS A 80 -8.68 -4.63 -0.64
N CYS A 81 -7.81 -4.44 0.36
CA CYS A 81 -8.19 -4.32 1.76
C CYS A 81 -8.23 -2.83 2.16
N ASN A 82 -9.41 -2.20 2.08
CA ASN A 82 -9.61 -0.78 2.43
C ASN A 82 -9.05 -0.40 3.81
N GLY A 83 -9.00 -1.35 4.75
CA GLY A 83 -8.49 -1.09 6.10
C GLY A 83 -6.97 -0.94 6.20
N LEU A 84 -6.18 -1.48 5.27
CA LEU A 84 -4.71 -1.42 5.37
C LEU A 84 -4.18 0.01 5.31
N ALA A 85 -4.74 0.83 4.42
CA ALA A 85 -4.41 2.24 4.29
C ALA A 85 -4.75 3.07 5.54
N ARG A 86 -5.73 2.62 6.33
CA ARG A 86 -6.14 3.29 7.58
C ARG A 86 -5.39 2.80 8.83
N GLY A 87 -4.55 1.78 8.69
CA GLY A 87 -3.91 1.12 9.83
C GLY A 87 -4.89 0.25 10.65
N ASP A 88 -5.93 -0.29 10.00
CA ASP A 88 -6.85 -1.22 10.64
C ASP A 88 -6.13 -2.51 11.07
N VAL A 89 -6.72 -3.21 12.05
CA VAL A 89 -6.15 -4.45 12.58
C VAL A 89 -6.24 -5.54 11.51
N VAL A 90 -5.08 -6.11 11.17
CA VAL A 90 -4.96 -7.25 10.26
C VAL A 90 -5.26 -8.53 11.02
N VAL A 91 -6.30 -9.23 10.58
CA VAL A 91 -6.72 -10.51 11.13
C VAL A 91 -6.52 -11.59 10.07
N THR A 92 -5.65 -12.54 10.38
CA THR A 92 -5.41 -13.71 9.53
C THR A 92 -5.69 -14.98 10.33
N ARG A 93 -6.57 -15.85 9.82
CA ARG A 93 -6.76 -17.18 10.38
C ARG A 93 -5.85 -18.15 9.68
N SER A 94 -4.79 -18.57 10.37
CA SER A 94 -3.94 -19.68 9.94
C SER A 94 -4.10 -20.85 10.91
N ILE A 95 -4.46 -22.01 10.37
CA ILE A 95 -4.56 -23.27 11.14
C ILE A 95 -3.16 -23.88 11.33
N SER A 96 -2.25 -23.69 10.37
CA SER A 96 -0.91 -24.29 10.35
C SER A 96 0.17 -23.45 11.05
N GLY A 97 -0.16 -22.25 11.53
CA GLY A 97 0.82 -21.31 12.09
C GLY A 97 1.67 -20.59 11.03
N GLN A 98 1.40 -20.83 9.75
CA GLN A 98 2.05 -20.17 8.61
C GLN A 98 1.09 -19.24 7.88
N LEU A 99 1.62 -18.17 7.32
CA LEU A 99 0.92 -17.25 6.41
C LEU A 99 1.42 -17.56 5.01
N CYS A 100 0.55 -18.04 4.13
CA CYS A 100 0.90 -18.41 2.76
C CYS A 100 0.25 -17.47 1.74
N ASP A 101 0.85 -17.40 0.57
CA ASP A 101 0.22 -16.79 -0.60
C ASP A 101 -1.13 -17.44 -0.89
N GLY A 102 -2.15 -16.62 -1.16
CA GLY A 102 -3.53 -17.09 -1.30
C GLY A 102 -4.36 -17.01 -0.02
N ASP A 103 -3.74 -16.99 1.16
CA ASP A 103 -4.48 -16.94 2.43
C ASP A 103 -5.31 -15.66 2.55
N ILE A 104 -6.53 -15.80 3.06
CA ILE A 104 -7.45 -14.67 3.23
C ILE A 104 -7.15 -13.91 4.51
N VAL A 105 -7.02 -12.60 4.34
CA VAL A 105 -6.80 -11.62 5.39
C VAL A 105 -8.01 -10.72 5.48
N GLN A 106 -8.47 -10.45 6.70
CA GLN A 106 -9.52 -9.50 6.97
C GLN A 106 -8.94 -8.30 7.71
N THR A 107 -9.41 -7.10 7.39
CA THR A 107 -9.14 -5.90 8.19
C THR A 107 -10.34 -5.60 9.08
N ARG A 108 -10.06 -5.16 10.31
CA ARG A 108 -11.05 -4.82 11.32
C ARG A 108 -10.73 -3.45 11.91
N ALA A 109 -11.75 -2.62 12.11
CA ALA A 109 -11.58 -1.32 12.76
C ALA A 109 -10.94 -1.52 14.16
N PRO A 110 -9.90 -0.73 14.52
CA PRO A 110 -9.24 -0.85 15.82
C PRO A 110 -10.22 -0.67 17.00
N THR A 111 -11.18 0.24 16.82
CA THR A 111 -12.27 0.47 17.77
C THR A 111 -13.52 -0.26 17.31
N GLY A 112 -14.13 -1.08 18.18
CA GLY A 112 -15.38 -1.78 17.91
C GLY A 112 -15.28 -3.04 17.03
N GLY A 113 -14.13 -3.31 16.40
CA GLY A 113 -13.88 -4.58 15.70
C GLY A 113 -14.73 -4.82 14.45
N MET A 114 -15.31 -3.76 13.88
CA MET A 114 -16.16 -3.85 12.68
C MET A 114 -15.34 -4.36 11.49
N PHE A 115 -15.95 -5.18 10.64
CA PHE A 115 -15.33 -5.62 9.38
C PHE A 115 -15.09 -4.43 8.47
N THR A 116 -13.88 -4.29 7.94
CA THR A 116 -13.54 -3.17 7.05
C THR A 116 -13.02 -3.58 5.68
N GLY A 117 -12.72 -4.85 5.47
CA GLY A 117 -12.24 -5.34 4.18
C GLY A 117 -11.66 -6.75 4.25
N SER A 118 -11.46 -7.34 3.08
CA SER A 118 -10.82 -8.64 2.93
C SER A 118 -10.00 -8.66 1.64
N CYS A 119 -8.83 -9.30 1.70
CA CYS A 119 -7.93 -9.48 0.56
C CYS A 119 -7.15 -10.79 0.76
N SER A 120 -6.37 -11.17 -0.24
CA SER A 120 -5.51 -12.35 -0.19
C SER A 120 -4.05 -11.95 -0.02
N LEU A 121 -3.27 -12.74 0.72
CA LEU A 121 -1.83 -12.55 0.81
C LEU A 121 -1.16 -12.84 -0.54
N GLY A 122 -0.22 -11.99 -0.92
CA GLY A 122 0.69 -12.26 -2.04
C GLY A 122 1.89 -13.09 -1.61
N LYS A 123 2.94 -13.05 -2.43
CA LYS A 123 4.23 -13.63 -2.07
C LYS A 123 4.96 -12.73 -1.08
N PHE A 124 5.83 -13.33 -0.26
CA PHE A 124 6.63 -12.63 0.74
C PHE A 124 8.02 -12.35 0.20
N THR A 125 8.34 -11.10 -0.07
CA THR A 125 9.69 -10.67 -0.43
C THR A 125 10.50 -10.48 0.86
N PRO A 126 11.49 -11.33 1.17
CA PRO A 126 12.33 -11.15 2.33
C PRO A 126 13.27 -9.96 2.10
N TYR A 127 13.49 -9.18 3.15
CA TYR A 127 14.47 -8.11 3.21
C TYR A 127 15.45 -8.41 4.32
N SER A 128 16.74 -8.41 4.02
CA SER A 128 17.80 -8.60 5.00
C SER A 128 19.00 -7.70 4.75
N LYS A 129 19.73 -7.39 5.82
CA LYS A 129 21.02 -6.68 5.71
C LYS A 129 22.12 -7.61 5.22
#